data_AF-A0AAP6ZUE6-F1
#
_entry.id   AF-A0AAP6ZUE6-F1
#
_cell.length_a   1.000
_cell.length_b   1.000
_cell.length_c   1.000
_cell.angle_alpha   90.00
_cell.angle_beta   90.00
_cell.angle_gamma   90.00
#
_symmetry.space_group_name_H-M   'P 1'
#
loop_
_entity.id
_entity.type
_entity.pdbx_description
1 polymer ?
#
loop_
_entity_poly.entity_id
_entity_poly.type
_entity_poly.pdbx_seq_one_letter_code
_entity_poly.pdbx_strand_id
1 'polypeptide(L)'
;MAGGKGTRFWPFSRSDCPKQFLPILHRQSMLADTLQRVQQYLPIKHIYIVSLEEYVPIIREQLPDFPANNIIIEPMARDTAACIGLSALHMLKSDEDPVLITLPSDHYIADSDAFHDALQRAVHRAAQEACVVTLGVKPTRPETGYGYIRIRPESMDATSADILEPIVGQIVPVEKFIEKPDFPIAQKIFSDGLHYWNTGTFVWKASTIMHLINLHLPDLHHSLLDMRDCLNNGGVPSGRLRQQYSKLDKQSIDYGVIEKCESIYMIPVHYGWDDLGNWNALERIHTPNEHHNIIQGLHQGLDTNRCTIYGATKQLISTIGIEDLVIVATDDVLLVCHKDRTQDIKKVVQQLNEQGSHTFL
;
A
#
# COMPACT_ATOMS: atom_id res chain seq x y z
N MET A 1 -2.05 3.16 -6.62
CA MET A 1 -1.14 2.15 -7.20
C MET A 1 -1.73 0.78 -6.93
N ALA A 2 -1.98 -0.02 -7.98
CA ALA A 2 -2.76 -1.28 -7.91
C ALA A 2 -2.08 -2.46 -8.65
N GLY A 3 -0.76 -2.43 -8.83
CA GLY A 3 0.02 -3.48 -9.51
C GLY A 3 0.63 -4.55 -8.60
N GLY A 4 0.32 -4.55 -7.30
CA GLY A 4 0.86 -5.50 -6.34
C GLY A 4 0.32 -6.92 -6.53
N LYS A 5 1.13 -7.95 -6.22
CA LYS A 5 0.71 -9.36 -6.27
C LYS A 5 0.04 -9.86 -4.98
N GLY A 6 0.39 -9.27 -3.83
CA GLY A 6 -0.33 -9.50 -2.57
C GLY A 6 -0.41 -10.95 -2.06
N THR A 7 0.64 -11.76 -2.20
CA THR A 7 0.59 -13.24 -1.99
C THR A 7 0.41 -13.72 -0.53
N ARG A 8 0.49 -12.84 0.46
CA ARG A 8 0.41 -13.22 1.89
C ARG A 8 -1.03 -13.47 2.37
N PHE A 9 -2.02 -13.13 1.55
CA PHE A 9 -3.43 -13.47 1.76
C PHE A 9 -3.83 -14.76 1.03
N TRP A 10 -2.87 -15.53 0.51
CA TRP A 10 -3.15 -16.87 0.00
C TRP A 10 -3.78 -17.70 1.12
N PRO A 11 -4.78 -18.55 0.83
CA PRO A 11 -5.29 -18.94 -0.49
C PRO A 11 -6.31 -18.00 -1.10
N PHE A 12 -6.75 -16.97 -0.38
CA PHE A 12 -7.76 -16.04 -0.90
C PHE A 12 -7.19 -15.14 -2.00
N SER A 13 -5.96 -14.65 -1.84
CA SER A 13 -5.23 -14.02 -2.95
C SER A 13 -4.70 -15.05 -3.91
N ARG A 14 -4.91 -14.82 -5.20
CA ARG A 14 -4.40 -15.61 -6.31
C ARG A 14 -3.56 -14.74 -7.25
N SER A 15 -2.83 -15.38 -8.15
CA SER A 15 -2.03 -14.69 -9.17
C SER A 15 -2.88 -13.82 -10.11
N ASP A 16 -4.10 -14.27 -10.43
CA ASP A 16 -5.11 -13.57 -11.23
C ASP A 16 -6.01 -12.62 -10.42
N CYS A 17 -6.15 -12.85 -9.11
CA CYS A 17 -6.87 -11.98 -8.18
C CYS A 17 -6.02 -11.59 -6.95
N PRO A 18 -5.09 -10.64 -7.10
CA PRO A 18 -4.29 -10.09 -6.00
C PRO A 18 -5.09 -9.39 -4.88
N LYS A 19 -4.42 -9.14 -3.75
CA LYS A 19 -4.98 -8.54 -2.51
C LYS A 19 -5.88 -7.33 -2.75
N GLN A 20 -5.48 -6.38 -3.59
CA GLN A 20 -6.24 -5.16 -3.87
C GLN A 20 -7.63 -5.41 -4.48
N PHE A 21 -7.83 -6.56 -5.12
CA PHE A 21 -9.10 -6.95 -5.74
C PHE A 21 -9.98 -7.80 -4.82
N LEU A 22 -9.51 -8.11 -3.61
CA LEU A 22 -10.23 -8.98 -2.68
C LEU A 22 -11.13 -8.19 -1.72
N PRO A 23 -12.33 -8.70 -1.41
CA PRO A 23 -13.21 -8.15 -0.38
C PRO A 23 -12.80 -8.60 1.03
N ILE A 24 -11.59 -8.24 1.46
CA ILE A 24 -11.06 -8.63 2.78
C ILE A 24 -11.71 -7.82 3.90
N LEU A 25 -11.85 -6.50 3.70
CA LEU A 25 -12.33 -5.57 4.72
C LEU A 25 -13.85 -5.45 4.74
N HIS A 26 -14.43 -5.33 3.55
CA HIS A 26 -15.85 -5.08 3.32
C HIS A 26 -16.38 -5.98 2.21
N ARG A 27 -17.60 -5.71 1.72
CA ARG A 27 -18.22 -6.49 0.64
C ARG A 27 -17.59 -6.25 -0.74
N GLN A 28 -16.94 -5.11 -0.93
CA GLN A 28 -16.28 -4.73 -2.18
C GLN A 28 -14.75 -4.87 -2.05
N SER A 29 -14.05 -4.82 -3.17
CA SER A 29 -12.59 -4.93 -3.17
C SER A 29 -11.92 -3.73 -2.50
N MET A 30 -10.69 -3.91 -2.00
CA MET A 30 -9.91 -2.83 -1.41
C MET A 30 -9.65 -1.66 -2.38
N LEU A 31 -9.50 -1.97 -3.68
CA LEU A 31 -9.39 -0.97 -4.72
C LEU A 31 -10.69 -0.15 -4.84
N ALA A 32 -11.85 -0.80 -4.80
CA ALA A 32 -13.14 -0.12 -4.83
C ALA A 32 -13.36 0.73 -3.57
N ASP A 33 -13.02 0.20 -2.38
CA ASP A 33 -13.04 0.95 -1.12
C ASP A 33 -12.17 2.22 -1.21
N THR A 34 -10.95 2.08 -1.72
CA THR A 34 -10.01 3.19 -1.88
C THR A 34 -10.52 4.23 -2.88
N LEU A 35 -11.07 3.78 -4.02
CA LEU A 35 -11.65 4.68 -5.02
C LEU A 35 -12.83 5.45 -4.43
N GLN A 36 -13.75 4.79 -3.73
CA GLN A 36 -14.90 5.42 -3.10
C GLN A 36 -14.46 6.49 -2.10
N ARG A 37 -13.46 6.18 -1.25
CA ARG A 37 -12.89 7.14 -0.29
C ARG A 37 -12.31 8.37 -0.98
N VAL A 38 -11.58 8.20 -2.08
CA VAL A 38 -10.95 9.33 -2.80
C VAL A 38 -11.99 10.13 -3.59
N GLN A 39 -13.02 9.49 -4.15
CA GLN A 39 -14.08 10.12 -4.93
C GLN A 39 -14.97 11.07 -4.14
N GLN A 40 -15.02 10.93 -2.82
CA GLN A 40 -15.72 11.89 -1.94
C GLN A 40 -15.17 13.32 -2.09
N TYR A 41 -13.93 13.47 -2.57
CA TYR A 41 -13.20 14.74 -2.53
C TYR A 41 -12.51 15.12 -3.83
N LEU A 42 -12.22 14.15 -4.70
CA LEU A 42 -11.65 14.39 -6.03
C LEU A 42 -12.62 13.90 -7.11
N PRO A 43 -12.90 14.71 -8.14
CA PRO A 43 -13.71 14.24 -9.25
C PRO A 43 -12.97 13.13 -9.99
N ILE A 44 -13.71 12.13 -10.46
CA ILE A 44 -13.16 10.91 -11.08
C ILE A 44 -12.15 11.19 -12.21
N LYS A 45 -12.31 12.30 -12.95
CA LYS A 45 -11.38 12.75 -14.00
C LYS A 45 -9.95 13.01 -13.52
N HIS A 46 -9.75 13.28 -12.23
CA HIS A 46 -8.44 13.53 -11.61
C HIS A 46 -7.90 12.32 -10.84
N ILE A 47 -8.59 11.18 -10.89
CA ILE A 47 -8.16 9.93 -10.24
C ILE A 47 -7.63 9.00 -11.31
N TYR A 48 -6.44 8.45 -11.10
CA TYR A 48 -5.81 7.49 -12.00
C TYR A 48 -5.50 6.18 -11.28
N ILE A 49 -5.82 5.06 -11.92
CA ILE A 49 -5.42 3.73 -11.45
C ILE A 49 -4.21 3.30 -12.27
N VAL A 50 -3.10 3.04 -11.59
CA VAL A 50 -1.89 2.50 -12.21
C VAL A 50 -1.81 1.02 -11.87
N SER A 51 -1.78 0.16 -12.88
CA SER A 51 -1.83 -1.30 -12.69
C SER A 51 -1.13 -2.05 -13.81
N LEU A 52 -0.87 -3.34 -13.58
CA LEU A 52 -0.36 -4.23 -14.62
C LEU A 52 -1.44 -4.48 -15.68
N GLU A 53 -1.01 -4.65 -16.92
CA GLU A 53 -1.86 -4.99 -18.05
C GLU A 53 -2.77 -6.20 -17.79
N GLU A 54 -2.24 -7.24 -17.15
CA GLU A 54 -2.98 -8.46 -16.80
C GLU A 54 -4.15 -8.22 -15.84
N TYR A 55 -4.12 -7.13 -15.06
CA TYR A 55 -5.17 -6.78 -14.10
C TYR A 55 -6.19 -5.79 -14.65
N VAL A 56 -6.04 -5.30 -15.90
CA VAL A 56 -7.03 -4.41 -16.51
C VAL A 56 -8.42 -5.07 -16.62
N PRO A 57 -8.57 -6.35 -17.00
CA PRO A 57 -9.88 -7.00 -17.04
C PRO A 57 -10.61 -7.01 -15.70
N ILE A 58 -9.94 -7.40 -14.60
CA ILE A 58 -10.56 -7.40 -13.27
C ILE A 58 -10.88 -5.99 -12.77
N ILE A 59 -10.05 -4.98 -13.10
CA ILE A 59 -10.38 -3.58 -12.81
C ILE A 59 -11.66 -3.16 -13.54
N ARG A 60 -11.84 -3.55 -14.81
CA ARG A 60 -13.05 -3.24 -15.59
C ARG A 60 -14.28 -3.95 -15.06
N GLU A 61 -14.13 -5.18 -14.61
CA GLU A 61 -15.21 -5.95 -14.00
C GLU A 61 -15.67 -5.31 -12.68
N GLN A 62 -14.73 -4.97 -11.80
CA GLN A 62 -15.04 -4.42 -10.48
C GLN A 62 -15.45 -2.95 -10.53
N LEU A 63 -14.94 -2.18 -11.50
CA LEU A 63 -15.15 -0.74 -11.64
C LEU A 63 -15.60 -0.38 -13.08
N PRO A 64 -16.80 -0.83 -13.51
CA PRO A 64 -17.24 -0.69 -14.89
C PRO A 64 -17.37 0.77 -15.35
N ASP A 65 -17.72 1.67 -14.43
CA ASP A 65 -17.90 3.09 -14.71
C ASP A 65 -16.59 3.91 -14.63
N PHE A 66 -15.45 3.28 -14.30
CA PHE A 66 -14.19 3.99 -14.19
C PHE A 66 -13.61 4.35 -15.57
N PRO A 67 -13.27 5.63 -15.85
CA PRO A 67 -12.89 6.08 -17.19
C PRO A 67 -11.69 5.31 -17.74
N ALA A 68 -11.80 4.88 -19.00
CA ALA A 68 -10.77 4.01 -19.54
C ALA A 68 -9.40 4.66 -19.70
N ASN A 69 -9.41 5.95 -20.03
CA ASN A 69 -8.23 6.78 -20.19
C ASN A 69 -7.56 7.13 -18.86
N ASN A 70 -8.21 6.84 -17.72
CA ASN A 70 -7.67 7.06 -16.38
C ASN A 70 -6.98 5.81 -15.81
N ILE A 71 -6.82 4.75 -16.62
CA ILE A 71 -5.99 3.59 -16.26
C ILE A 71 -4.63 3.72 -16.96
N ILE A 72 -3.57 3.91 -16.17
CA ILE A 72 -2.19 3.88 -16.64
C ILE A 72 -1.71 2.43 -16.55
N ILE A 73 -1.33 1.86 -17.69
CA ILE A 73 -1.03 0.43 -17.78
C ILE A 73 0.48 0.23 -17.79
N GLU A 74 0.97 -0.47 -16.77
CA GLU A 74 2.34 -0.97 -16.70
C GLU A 74 2.46 -2.28 -17.48
N PRO A 75 3.42 -2.40 -18.43
CA PRO A 75 3.59 -3.63 -19.21
C PRO A 75 4.05 -4.83 -18.38
N MET A 76 4.67 -4.58 -17.23
CA MET A 76 5.17 -5.59 -16.28
C MET A 76 5.56 -4.93 -14.96
N ALA A 77 5.66 -5.70 -13.88
CA ALA A 77 6.02 -5.16 -12.57
C ALA A 77 7.47 -4.68 -12.51
N ARG A 78 7.67 -3.41 -12.13
CA ARG A 78 8.98 -2.78 -11.87
C ARG A 78 9.04 -2.02 -10.54
N ASP A 79 8.10 -2.31 -9.64
CA ASP A 79 7.99 -1.69 -8.32
C ASP A 79 7.62 -0.19 -8.38
N THR A 80 7.55 0.48 -7.23
CA THR A 80 6.88 1.78 -7.11
C THR A 80 7.60 2.94 -7.80
N ALA A 81 8.94 2.90 -7.97
CA ALA A 81 9.65 4.01 -8.60
C ALA A 81 9.28 4.18 -10.09
N ALA A 82 9.25 3.07 -10.84
CA ALA A 82 8.84 3.08 -12.25
C ALA A 82 7.35 3.44 -12.40
N CYS A 83 6.49 2.87 -11.54
CA CYS A 83 5.06 3.16 -11.49
C CYS A 83 4.78 4.67 -11.31
N ILE A 84 5.44 5.29 -10.33
CA ILE A 84 5.30 6.71 -10.01
C ILE A 84 5.93 7.59 -11.10
N GLY A 85 7.12 7.24 -11.59
CA GLY A 85 7.78 7.98 -12.66
C GLY A 85 7.00 7.98 -13.97
N LEU A 86 6.42 6.83 -14.35
CA LEU A 86 5.53 6.70 -15.49
C LEU A 86 4.28 7.59 -15.33
N SER A 87 3.72 7.61 -14.12
CA SER A 87 2.55 8.44 -13.78
C SER A 87 2.88 9.92 -13.87
N ALA A 88 4.01 10.36 -13.30
CA ALA A 88 4.46 11.75 -13.37
C ALA A 88 4.71 12.18 -14.82
N LEU A 89 5.37 11.34 -15.63
CA LEU A 89 5.58 11.61 -17.04
C LEU A 89 4.27 11.73 -17.82
N HIS A 90 3.27 10.89 -17.49
CA HIS A 90 1.94 10.97 -18.10
C HIS A 90 1.25 12.31 -17.77
N MET A 91 1.34 12.76 -16.51
CA MET A 91 0.72 14.02 -16.08
C MET A 91 1.38 15.26 -16.71
N LEU A 92 2.70 15.22 -16.88
CA LEU A 92 3.50 16.26 -17.56
C LEU A 92 3.35 16.26 -19.09
N LYS A 93 2.45 15.46 -19.66
CA LYS A 93 2.08 15.60 -21.08
C LYS A 93 1.21 16.81 -21.36
N SER A 94 0.42 17.22 -20.36
CA SER A 94 -0.23 18.52 -20.38
C SER A 94 0.81 19.61 -20.12
N ASP A 95 0.56 20.85 -20.55
CA ASP A 95 1.39 22.01 -20.19
C ASP A 95 1.20 22.44 -18.71
N GLU A 96 0.76 21.51 -17.85
CA GLU A 96 0.54 21.70 -16.42
C GLU A 96 1.59 20.96 -15.58
N ASP A 97 1.81 21.43 -14.35
CA ASP A 97 2.63 20.75 -13.33
C ASP A 97 1.78 20.46 -12.08
N PRO A 98 0.93 19.41 -12.12
CA PRO A 98 -0.01 19.15 -11.05
C PRO A 98 0.68 18.60 -9.80
N VAL A 99 0.05 18.85 -8.65
CA VAL A 99 0.37 18.13 -7.41
C VAL A 99 -0.26 16.73 -7.51
N LEU A 100 0.58 15.71 -7.36
CA LEU A 100 0.20 14.31 -7.38
C LEU A 100 0.05 13.81 -5.95
N ILE A 101 -1.04 13.09 -5.69
CA ILE A 101 -1.21 12.24 -4.51
C ILE A 101 -0.99 10.81 -4.99
N THR A 102 0.06 10.16 -4.49
CA THR A 102 0.33 8.74 -4.74
C THR A 102 -0.02 7.96 -3.49
N LEU A 103 -0.89 6.96 -3.62
CA LEU A 103 -1.32 6.11 -2.51
C LEU A 103 -1.49 4.64 -2.95
N PRO A 104 -1.26 3.67 -2.05
CA PRO A 104 -1.56 2.26 -2.29
C PRO A 104 -3.07 2.01 -2.34
N SER A 105 -3.51 1.07 -3.18
CA SER A 105 -4.95 0.73 -3.31
C SER A 105 -5.43 -0.32 -2.31
N ASP A 106 -4.55 -0.78 -1.43
CA ASP A 106 -4.69 -2.02 -0.67
C ASP A 106 -4.39 -1.83 0.82
N HIS A 107 -4.63 -0.62 1.33
CA HIS A 107 -4.51 -0.25 2.74
C HIS A 107 -5.89 -0.04 3.39
N TYR A 108 -5.98 -0.36 4.67
CA TYR A 108 -7.12 -0.03 5.53
C TYR A 108 -6.98 1.40 6.08
N ILE A 109 -8.09 2.14 6.08
CA ILE A 109 -8.24 3.47 6.69
C ILE A 109 -9.64 3.53 7.29
N ALA A 110 -9.73 3.68 8.61
CA ALA A 110 -10.99 3.73 9.35
C ALA A 110 -11.70 5.09 9.23
N ASP A 111 -10.94 6.19 9.32
CA ASP A 111 -11.47 7.56 9.30
C ASP A 111 -11.12 8.24 7.97
N SER A 112 -12.10 8.34 7.09
CA SER A 112 -11.92 8.93 5.75
C SER A 112 -11.79 10.45 5.78
N ASP A 113 -12.41 11.12 6.76
CA ASP A 113 -12.42 12.57 6.88
C ASP A 113 -11.05 13.04 7.40
N ALA A 114 -10.53 12.38 8.44
CA ALA A 114 -9.18 12.65 8.94
C ALA A 114 -8.09 12.38 7.90
N PHE A 115 -8.25 11.33 7.08
CA PHE A 115 -7.37 11.06 5.94
C PHE A 115 -7.44 12.17 4.89
N HIS A 116 -8.64 12.62 4.55
CA HIS A 116 -8.84 13.72 3.60
C HIS A 116 -8.18 15.02 4.07
N ASP A 117 -8.42 15.43 5.32
CA ASP A 117 -7.85 16.65 5.88
C ASP A 117 -6.32 16.64 5.85
N ALA A 118 -5.71 15.47 6.12
CA ALA A 118 -4.27 15.30 6.01
C ALA A 118 -3.77 15.45 4.56
N LEU A 119 -4.49 14.88 3.58
CA LEU A 119 -4.17 15.04 2.17
C LEU A 119 -4.28 16.50 1.71
N GLN A 120 -5.31 17.25 2.14
CA GLN A 120 -5.47 18.66 1.79
C GLN A 120 -4.27 19.50 2.29
N ARG A 121 -3.84 19.28 3.53
CA ARG A 121 -2.66 19.92 4.09
C ARG A 121 -1.39 19.56 3.33
N ALA A 122 -1.24 18.28 2.96
CA ALA A 122 -0.09 17.82 2.18
C ALA A 122 -0.05 18.45 0.78
N VAL A 123 -1.19 18.53 0.09
CA VAL A 123 -1.32 19.17 -1.22
C VAL A 123 -0.99 20.65 -1.13
N HIS A 124 -1.50 21.36 -0.13
CA HIS A 124 -1.21 22.78 0.08
C HIS A 124 0.30 23.03 0.22
N ARG A 125 0.99 22.20 1.02
CA ARG A 125 2.44 22.30 1.20
C ARG A 125 3.22 22.02 -0.08
N ALA A 126 2.92 20.91 -0.76
CA ALA A 126 3.58 20.51 -2.00
C ALA A 126 3.33 21.48 -3.17
N ALA A 127 2.23 22.24 -3.14
CA ALA A 127 1.95 23.26 -4.14
C ALA A 127 2.89 24.48 -4.02
N GLN A 128 3.34 24.81 -2.80
CA GLN A 128 4.09 26.04 -2.51
C GLN A 128 5.58 25.91 -2.77
N GLU A 129 6.17 24.73 -2.54
CA GLU A 129 7.61 24.49 -2.71
C GLU A 129 7.88 23.09 -3.27
N ALA A 130 9.08 22.90 -3.83
CA ALA A 130 9.53 21.60 -4.30
C ALA A 130 9.93 20.73 -3.10
N CYS A 131 8.96 19.98 -2.57
CA CYS A 131 9.15 19.06 -1.45
C CYS A 131 8.36 17.76 -1.63
N VAL A 132 8.73 16.75 -0.83
CA VAL A 132 7.93 15.56 -0.61
C VAL A 132 7.13 15.74 0.67
N VAL A 133 5.84 15.43 0.65
CA VAL A 133 5.02 15.32 1.87
C VAL A 133 4.50 13.90 2.01
N THR A 134 4.64 13.30 3.18
CA THR A 134 4.12 11.96 3.49
C THR A 134 3.24 12.00 4.75
N LEU A 135 2.50 10.91 4.99
CA LEU A 135 1.66 10.74 6.17
C LEU A 135 2.29 9.70 7.09
N GLY A 136 2.47 10.06 8.37
CA GLY A 136 3.11 9.22 9.38
C GLY A 136 2.14 8.76 10.45
N VAL A 137 2.06 7.44 10.68
CA VAL A 137 1.22 6.84 11.73
C VAL A 137 2.08 6.49 12.95
N LYS A 138 1.58 6.79 14.16
CA LYS A 138 2.31 6.44 15.38
C LYS A 138 2.48 4.90 15.49
N PRO A 139 3.71 4.39 15.66
CA PRO A 139 3.93 2.97 15.80
C PRO A 139 3.28 2.42 17.07
N THR A 140 2.69 1.22 16.97
CA THR A 140 2.16 0.47 18.12
C THR A 140 2.95 -0.80 18.41
N ARG A 141 3.94 -1.12 17.56
CA ARG A 141 4.83 -2.28 17.68
C ARG A 141 6.13 -2.05 16.87
N PRO A 142 7.21 -2.81 17.11
CA PRO A 142 8.39 -2.83 16.24
C PRO A 142 8.13 -3.64 14.97
N GLU A 143 7.37 -3.09 14.03
CA GLU A 143 7.07 -3.70 12.74
C GLU A 143 8.28 -3.63 11.80
N THR A 144 8.71 -4.75 11.22
CA THR A 144 9.84 -4.80 10.26
C THR A 144 9.39 -4.66 8.80
N GLY A 145 8.09 -4.83 8.55
CA GLY A 145 7.51 -4.73 7.20
C GLY A 145 7.28 -3.30 6.72
N TYR A 146 7.40 -2.30 7.59
CA TYR A 146 7.08 -0.89 7.29
C TYR A 146 8.34 -0.03 7.22
N GLY A 147 8.25 1.08 6.49
CA GLY A 147 9.20 2.18 6.60
C GLY A 147 8.96 2.99 7.87
N TYR A 148 10.03 3.61 8.40
CA TYR A 148 9.99 4.52 9.54
C TYR A 148 10.48 5.91 9.11
N ILE A 149 9.76 6.92 9.58
CA ILE A 149 10.02 8.34 9.36
C ILE A 149 10.42 8.92 10.70
N ARG A 150 11.68 9.33 10.82
CA ARG A 150 12.20 10.03 12.00
C ARG A 150 11.90 11.52 11.89
N ILE A 151 11.29 12.10 12.91
CA ILE A 151 11.13 13.55 13.02
C ILE A 151 12.26 14.17 13.86
N ARG A 152 12.52 15.46 13.64
CA ARG A 152 13.47 16.20 14.46
C ARG A 152 12.87 16.49 15.85
N PRO A 153 13.61 16.35 16.96
CA PRO A 153 13.10 16.63 18.30
C PRO A 153 12.53 18.04 18.48
N GLU A 154 13.04 19.04 17.75
CA GLU A 154 12.52 20.41 17.81
C GLU A 154 11.14 20.57 17.17
N SER A 155 10.64 19.54 16.48
CA SER A 155 9.30 19.50 15.89
C SER A 155 8.23 18.99 16.87
N MET A 156 8.60 18.73 18.12
CA MET A 156 7.71 18.26 19.18
C MET A 156 7.17 19.46 19.98
N ASP A 157 5.92 19.38 20.43
CA ASP A 157 5.35 20.40 21.31
C ASP A 157 6.00 20.33 22.70
N ALA A 158 6.68 21.41 23.11
CA ALA A 158 7.33 21.53 24.41
C ALA A 158 6.37 22.01 25.53
N THR A 159 5.10 22.30 25.20
CA THR A 159 4.13 22.87 26.16
C THR A 159 3.30 21.83 26.92
N SER A 160 3.26 20.58 26.45
CA SER A 160 2.66 19.44 27.16
C SER A 160 3.74 18.69 27.96
N ALA A 161 3.89 19.06 29.24
CA ALA A 161 4.96 18.60 30.13
C ALA A 161 5.12 17.08 30.33
N ASP A 162 4.19 16.25 29.83
CA ASP A 162 4.21 14.79 30.04
C ASP A 162 4.22 13.95 28.75
N ILE A 163 4.01 14.55 27.57
CA ILE A 163 3.99 13.83 26.29
C ILE A 163 4.58 14.73 25.20
N LEU A 164 5.80 14.41 24.77
CA LEU A 164 6.40 14.98 23.55
C LEU A 164 5.75 14.27 22.36
N GLU A 165 4.75 14.90 21.74
CA GLU A 165 4.17 14.44 20.46
C GLU A 165 3.97 15.66 19.55
N PRO A 166 4.27 15.57 18.24
CA PRO A 166 3.86 16.58 17.28
C PRO A 166 2.33 16.66 17.24
N ILE A 167 1.79 17.86 17.09
CA ILE A 167 0.36 18.08 16.99
C ILE A 167 -0.16 17.35 15.74
N VAL A 168 -1.18 16.49 15.92
CA VAL A 168 -1.81 15.77 14.79
C VAL A 168 -2.22 16.77 13.71
N GLY A 169 -1.84 16.50 12.47
CA GLY A 169 -2.11 17.38 11.34
C GLY A 169 -1.08 18.49 11.11
N GLN A 170 -0.11 18.72 12.01
CA GLN A 170 0.99 19.66 11.78
C GLN A 170 1.98 19.11 10.76
N ILE A 171 2.45 19.95 9.83
CA ILE A 171 3.51 19.59 8.89
C ILE A 171 4.85 19.74 9.61
N VAL A 172 5.60 18.64 9.73
CA VAL A 172 6.90 18.60 10.41
C VAL A 172 8.01 18.14 9.46
N PRO A 173 9.23 18.71 9.55
CA PRO A 173 10.37 18.26 8.75
C PRO A 173 10.82 16.87 9.19
N VAL A 174 11.18 16.04 8.20
CA VAL A 174 11.74 14.70 8.43
C VAL A 174 13.25 14.81 8.58
N GLU A 175 13.79 14.14 9.60
CA GLU A 175 15.23 14.01 9.81
C GLU A 175 15.80 12.87 8.95
N LYS A 176 15.12 11.73 8.95
CA LYS A 176 15.59 10.52 8.28
C LYS A 176 14.44 9.58 7.93
N PHE A 177 14.58 8.90 6.80
CA PHE A 177 13.73 7.78 6.43
C PHE A 177 14.52 6.47 6.53
N ILE A 178 13.86 5.40 7.01
CA ILE A 178 14.45 4.07 7.18
C ILE A 178 13.44 3.03 6.67
N GLU A 179 13.70 2.41 5.52
CA GLU A 179 12.78 1.44 4.91
C GLU A 179 13.04 0.01 5.43
N LYS A 180 12.01 -0.60 6.03
CA LYS A 180 11.98 -2.01 6.45
C LYS A 180 13.21 -2.45 7.26
N PRO A 181 13.45 -1.83 8.43
CA PRO A 181 14.56 -2.20 9.30
C PRO A 181 14.44 -3.65 9.78
N ASP A 182 15.58 -4.24 10.15
CA ASP A 182 15.56 -5.50 10.88
C ASP A 182 14.94 -5.34 12.28
N PHE A 183 14.61 -6.46 12.93
CA PHE A 183 13.91 -6.44 14.21
C PHE A 183 14.69 -5.71 15.32
N PRO A 184 16.01 -5.91 15.51
CA PRO A 184 16.79 -5.12 16.47
C PRO A 184 16.70 -3.60 16.25
N ILE A 185 16.78 -3.15 14.99
CA ILE A 185 16.67 -1.73 14.65
C ILE A 185 15.23 -1.24 14.89
N ALA A 186 14.22 -2.01 14.47
CA ALA A 186 12.81 -1.67 14.68
C ALA A 186 12.48 -1.53 16.18
N GLN A 187 13.01 -2.40 17.04
CA GLN A 187 12.84 -2.33 18.49
C GLN A 187 13.46 -1.08 19.10
N LYS A 188 14.66 -0.71 18.66
CA LYS A 188 15.34 0.52 19.10
C LYS A 188 14.57 1.77 18.67
N ILE A 189 14.17 1.81 17.40
CA ILE A 189 13.40 2.91 16.79
C ILE A 189 12.05 3.08 17.49
N PHE A 190 11.35 1.98 17.76
CA PHE A 190 10.07 2.01 18.46
C PHE A 190 10.17 2.62 19.87
N SER A 191 11.29 2.40 20.54
CA SER A 191 11.49 2.81 21.94
C SER A 191 11.83 4.29 22.11
N ASP A 192 12.25 5.01 21.06
CA ASP A 192 12.68 6.41 21.19
C ASP A 192 11.54 7.44 21.04
N GLY A 193 10.37 7.01 20.55
CA GLY A 193 9.18 7.86 20.39
C GLY A 193 9.26 8.91 19.28
N LEU A 194 10.35 8.95 18.50
CA LEU A 194 10.61 9.96 17.47
C LEU A 194 10.34 9.47 16.04
N HIS A 195 9.75 8.27 15.92
CA HIS A 195 9.53 7.65 14.63
C HIS A 195 8.07 7.33 14.37
N TYR A 196 7.68 7.47 13.11
CA TYR A 196 6.35 7.20 12.58
C TYR A 196 6.44 6.16 11.48
N TRP A 197 5.44 5.31 11.36
CA TRP A 197 5.33 4.42 10.22
C TRP A 197 5.01 5.20 8.95
N ASN A 198 5.75 4.91 7.88
CA ASN A 198 5.42 5.32 6.53
C ASN A 198 4.14 4.61 6.07
N THR A 199 3.14 5.38 5.67
CA THR A 199 1.86 4.85 5.18
C THR A 199 1.89 4.47 3.70
N GLY A 200 3.02 4.71 3.00
CA GLY A 200 3.17 4.55 1.56
C GLY A 200 2.45 5.64 0.75
N THR A 201 1.91 6.67 1.41
CA THR A 201 1.29 7.83 0.77
C THR A 201 2.30 8.95 0.62
N PHE A 202 2.42 9.49 -0.59
CA PHE A 202 3.29 10.63 -0.87
C PHE A 202 2.59 11.68 -1.74
N VAL A 203 2.90 12.95 -1.47
CA VAL A 203 2.35 14.12 -2.15
C VAL A 203 3.50 15.02 -2.61
N TRP A 204 3.52 15.36 -3.89
CA TRP A 204 4.57 16.15 -4.54
C TRP A 204 4.07 16.72 -5.87
N LYS A 205 4.74 17.73 -6.43
CA LYS A 205 4.53 18.08 -7.84
C LYS A 205 5.08 17.00 -8.77
N ALA A 206 4.46 16.85 -9.94
CA ALA A 206 4.96 15.95 -10.98
C ALA A 206 6.40 16.29 -11.37
N SER A 207 6.73 17.58 -11.51
CA SER A 207 8.10 18.06 -11.74
C SER A 207 9.07 17.70 -10.62
N THR A 208 8.62 17.78 -9.36
CA THR A 208 9.44 17.49 -8.17
C THR A 208 9.86 16.03 -8.15
N ILE A 209 8.92 15.10 -8.35
CA ILE A 209 9.25 13.68 -8.35
C ILE A 209 10.12 13.30 -9.56
N MET A 210 9.88 13.88 -10.74
CA MET A 210 10.75 13.67 -11.91
C MET A 210 12.17 14.18 -11.66
N HIS A 211 12.32 15.34 -11.00
CA HIS A 211 13.63 15.86 -10.61
C HIS A 211 14.35 14.92 -9.63
N LEU A 212 13.64 14.44 -8.61
CA LEU A 212 14.21 13.51 -7.62
C LEU A 212 14.60 12.17 -8.24
N ILE A 213 13.80 11.65 -9.18
CA ILE A 213 14.17 10.45 -9.95
C ILE A 213 15.41 10.73 -10.80
N ASN A 214 15.53 11.90 -11.45
CA ASN A 214 16.75 12.26 -12.19
C ASN A 214 18.00 12.30 -11.30
N LEU A 215 17.86 12.84 -10.08
CA LEU A 215 18.97 12.98 -9.14
C LEU A 215 19.44 11.62 -8.57
N HIS A 216 18.50 10.73 -8.23
CA HIS A 216 18.81 9.52 -7.48
C HIS A 216 18.71 8.22 -8.27
N LEU A 217 18.03 8.24 -9.42
CA LEU A 217 17.82 7.11 -10.34
C LEU A 217 17.93 7.60 -11.81
N PRO A 218 19.07 8.17 -12.24
CA PRO A 218 19.21 8.80 -13.55
C PRO A 218 18.90 7.87 -14.73
N ASP A 219 19.25 6.58 -14.64
CA ASP A 219 18.96 5.60 -15.69
C ASP A 219 17.45 5.36 -15.86
N LEU A 220 16.70 5.36 -14.76
CA LEU A 220 15.23 5.32 -14.79
C LEU A 220 14.68 6.60 -15.41
N HIS A 221 15.20 7.77 -15.03
CA HIS A 221 14.77 9.05 -15.59
C HIS A 221 14.98 9.10 -17.12
N HIS A 222 16.17 8.75 -17.61
CA HIS A 222 16.45 8.69 -19.05
C HIS A 222 15.50 7.72 -19.77
N SER A 223 15.33 6.52 -19.23
CA SER A 223 14.43 5.52 -19.81
C SER A 223 12.98 6.00 -19.85
N LEU A 224 12.52 6.72 -18.80
CA LEU A 224 11.19 7.34 -18.77
C LEU A 224 11.04 8.37 -19.89
N LEU A 225 12.01 9.29 -20.05
CA LEU A 225 11.97 10.30 -21.11
C LEU A 225 11.93 9.67 -22.52
N ASP A 226 12.69 8.61 -22.76
CA ASP A 226 12.68 7.86 -24.02
C ASP A 226 11.32 7.20 -24.33
N MET A 227 10.52 6.96 -23.29
CA MET A 227 9.17 6.39 -23.39
C MET A 227 8.06 7.44 -23.52
N ARG A 228 8.35 8.75 -23.42
CA ARG A 228 7.35 9.84 -23.42
C ARG A 228 6.38 9.77 -24.60
N ASP A 229 6.93 9.58 -25.80
CA ASP A 229 6.14 9.51 -27.04
C ASP A 229 5.39 8.18 -27.20
N CYS A 230 5.72 7.18 -26.38
CA CYS A 230 5.10 5.85 -26.41
C CYS A 230 3.91 5.72 -25.45
N LEU A 231 3.72 6.68 -24.53
CA LEU A 231 2.62 6.64 -23.57
C LEU A 231 1.29 6.92 -24.29
N ASN A 232 0.31 6.05 -24.06
CA ASN A 232 -1.06 6.23 -24.50
C ASN A 232 -1.96 6.71 -23.34
N ASN A 233 -3.11 7.28 -23.69
CA ASN A 233 -4.17 7.57 -22.72
C ASN A 233 -5.09 6.36 -22.67
N GLY A 234 -4.75 5.38 -21.83
CA GLY A 234 -5.41 4.08 -21.78
C GLY A 234 -5.12 3.20 -23.01
N GLY A 235 -5.59 1.95 -22.93
CA GLY A 235 -5.38 0.93 -23.97
C GLY A 235 -4.05 0.19 -23.87
N VAL A 236 -3.92 -0.88 -24.66
CA VAL A 236 -2.78 -1.81 -24.60
C VAL A 236 -1.45 -1.06 -24.80
N PRO A 237 -0.44 -1.23 -23.92
CA PRO A 237 0.88 -0.66 -24.09
C PRO A 237 1.49 -0.96 -25.46
N SER A 238 2.09 0.05 -26.09
CA SER A 238 2.78 -0.16 -27.37
C SER A 238 3.95 -1.14 -27.22
N GLY A 239 4.29 -1.88 -28.30
CA GLY A 239 5.42 -2.80 -28.28
C GLY A 239 6.75 -2.12 -27.91
N ARG A 240 6.92 -0.85 -28.32
CA ARG A 240 8.07 -0.02 -27.94
C ARG A 240 8.07 0.30 -26.45
N LEU A 241 6.93 0.68 -25.86
CA LEU A 241 6.81 0.91 -24.42
C LEU A 241 7.19 -0.36 -23.64
N ARG A 242 6.64 -1.52 -24.02
CA ARG A 242 6.98 -2.80 -23.38
C ARG A 242 8.48 -3.12 -23.45
N GLN A 243 9.09 -2.93 -24.61
CA GLN A 243 10.51 -3.23 -24.82
C GLN A 243 11.43 -2.33 -23.99
N GLN A 244 11.08 -1.06 -23.79
CA GLN A 244 11.87 -0.16 -22.95
C GLN A 244 11.61 -0.43 -21.47
N TYR A 245 10.33 -0.62 -21.08
CA TYR A 245 9.96 -0.92 -19.70
C TYR A 245 10.58 -2.23 -19.19
N SER A 246 10.81 -3.21 -20.07
CA SER A 246 11.44 -4.48 -19.69
C SER A 246 12.91 -4.35 -19.27
N LYS A 247 13.59 -3.28 -19.68
CA LYS A 247 14.99 -3.01 -19.33
C LYS A 247 15.14 -2.28 -18.00
N LEU A 248 14.05 -1.76 -17.45
CA LEU A 248 14.09 -1.07 -16.16
C LEU A 248 14.45 -2.06 -15.06
N ASP A 249 15.27 -1.60 -14.11
CA ASP A 249 15.50 -2.31 -12.87
C ASP A 249 14.26 -2.22 -11.97
N LYS A 250 14.08 -3.24 -11.13
CA LYS A 250 13.02 -3.25 -10.13
C LYS A 250 13.47 -2.46 -8.90
N GLN A 251 12.83 -1.33 -8.61
CA GLN A 251 13.25 -0.41 -7.55
C GLN A 251 12.04 0.25 -6.88
N SER A 252 11.94 0.16 -5.54
CA SER A 252 10.91 0.92 -4.81
C SER A 252 11.29 2.40 -4.74
N ILE A 253 10.29 3.27 -4.71
CA ILE A 253 10.48 4.71 -4.55
C ILE A 253 11.12 5.05 -3.19
N ASP A 254 10.77 4.31 -2.15
CA ASP A 254 11.26 4.49 -0.78
C ASP A 254 12.78 4.39 -0.74
N TYR A 255 13.34 3.26 -1.20
CA TYR A 255 14.80 3.06 -1.29
C TYR A 255 15.46 3.91 -2.39
N GLY A 256 14.79 4.03 -3.53
CA GLY A 256 15.36 4.62 -4.73
C GLY A 256 15.55 6.13 -4.60
N VAL A 257 14.59 6.79 -3.95
CA VAL A 257 14.44 8.24 -3.90
C VAL A 257 14.23 8.75 -2.47
N ILE A 258 13.24 8.24 -1.73
CA ILE A 258 12.82 8.87 -0.46
C ILE A 258 13.92 8.81 0.60
N GLU A 259 14.59 7.68 0.78
CA GLU A 259 15.71 7.55 1.73
C GLU A 259 16.88 8.51 1.48
N LYS A 260 16.98 9.06 0.27
CA LYS A 260 18.07 9.95 -0.18
C LYS A 260 17.65 11.41 -0.30
N CYS A 261 16.36 11.71 -0.09
CA CYS A 261 15.81 13.04 -0.28
C CYS A 261 15.97 13.90 0.98
N GLU A 262 16.42 15.14 0.80
CA GLU A 262 16.66 16.08 1.92
C GLU A 262 15.41 16.88 2.32
N SER A 263 14.50 17.14 1.38
CA SER A 263 13.31 17.99 1.58
C SER A 263 12.05 17.14 1.69
N ILE A 264 11.92 16.45 2.82
CA ILE A 264 10.74 15.66 3.16
C ILE A 264 10.05 16.28 4.37
N TYR A 265 8.73 16.41 4.27
CA TYR A 265 7.85 16.72 5.38
C TYR A 265 6.92 15.55 5.66
N MET A 266 6.50 15.43 6.91
CA MET A 266 5.53 14.45 7.36
C MET A 266 4.36 15.18 8.01
N ILE A 267 3.16 14.63 7.85
CA ILE A 267 2.00 14.98 8.66
C ILE A 267 1.71 13.79 9.58
N PRO A 268 1.81 13.93 10.91
CA PRO A 268 1.38 12.92 11.85
C PRO A 268 -0.14 12.76 11.76
N VAL A 269 -0.60 11.52 11.65
CA VAL A 269 -2.00 11.18 11.40
C VAL A 269 -2.50 10.07 12.34
N HIS A 270 -3.79 10.14 12.64
CA HIS A 270 -4.52 9.12 13.38
C HIS A 270 -5.89 8.90 12.73
N TYR A 271 -5.95 7.94 11.80
CA TYR A 271 -7.17 7.61 11.05
C TYR A 271 -7.45 6.10 10.98
N GLY A 272 -6.88 5.32 11.90
CA GLY A 272 -6.99 3.85 11.91
C GLY A 272 -6.42 3.22 10.64
N TRP A 273 -5.08 3.26 10.52
CA TRP A 273 -4.36 2.76 9.34
C TRP A 273 -3.78 1.35 9.56
N ASP A 274 -3.84 0.51 8.53
CA ASP A 274 -3.04 -0.71 8.44
C ASP A 274 -2.73 -1.06 6.97
N ASP A 275 -1.56 -1.65 6.71
CA ASP A 275 -1.17 -2.04 5.35
C ASP A 275 -1.80 -3.36 4.89
N LEU A 276 -2.45 -4.10 5.79
CA LEU A 276 -2.88 -5.48 5.59
C LEU A 276 -1.74 -6.34 5.01
N GLY A 277 -0.67 -6.47 5.76
CA GLY A 277 0.49 -7.27 5.35
C GLY A 277 0.25 -8.79 5.37
N ASN A 278 -0.60 -9.29 6.26
CA ASN A 278 -0.93 -10.72 6.42
C ASN A 278 -2.24 -10.91 7.19
N TRP A 279 -2.66 -12.17 7.40
CA TRP A 279 -3.90 -12.52 8.09
C TRP A 279 -4.02 -12.01 9.54
N ASN A 280 -2.92 -11.83 10.28
CA ASN A 280 -2.96 -11.24 11.63
C ASN A 280 -3.39 -9.76 11.60
N ALA A 281 -3.44 -9.13 10.42
CA ALA A 281 -3.96 -7.77 10.28
C ALA A 281 -5.45 -7.66 10.57
N LEU A 282 -6.22 -8.74 10.38
CA LEU A 282 -7.66 -8.72 10.64
C LEU A 282 -7.99 -8.51 12.12
N GLU A 283 -7.14 -8.97 13.03
CA GLU A 283 -7.29 -8.74 14.48
C GLU A 283 -7.12 -7.27 14.87
N ARG A 284 -6.46 -6.48 14.04
CA ARG A 284 -6.24 -5.05 14.30
C ARG A 284 -7.39 -4.18 13.80
N ILE A 285 -8.31 -4.76 13.02
CA ILE A 285 -9.34 -4.03 12.26
C ILE A 285 -10.73 -4.48 12.69
N HIS A 286 -10.91 -5.78 12.91
CA HIS A 286 -12.19 -6.33 13.34
C HIS A 286 -12.24 -6.50 14.86
N THR A 287 -13.43 -6.28 15.40
CA THR A 287 -13.71 -6.56 16.81
C THR A 287 -13.81 -8.07 17.00
N PRO A 288 -13.01 -8.67 17.89
CA PRO A 288 -13.11 -10.09 18.17
C PRO A 288 -14.36 -10.43 18.99
N ASN A 289 -14.76 -11.70 18.97
CA ASN A 289 -15.81 -12.21 19.85
C ASN A 289 -15.30 -12.44 21.29
N GLU A 290 -16.16 -12.99 22.16
CA GLU A 290 -15.86 -13.27 23.57
C GLU A 290 -14.66 -14.22 23.79
N HIS A 291 -14.31 -15.03 22.79
CA HIS A 291 -13.16 -15.95 22.80
C HIS A 291 -11.93 -15.38 22.10
N HIS A 292 -11.92 -14.08 21.80
CA HIS A 292 -10.89 -13.41 21.03
C HIS A 292 -10.71 -13.93 19.59
N ASN A 293 -11.75 -14.53 18.99
CA ASN A 293 -11.72 -14.97 17.60
C ASN A 293 -12.15 -13.84 16.64
N ILE A 294 -11.48 -13.74 15.50
CA ILE A 294 -11.95 -13.00 14.33
C ILE A 294 -12.60 -14.00 13.38
N ILE A 295 -13.87 -13.79 13.06
CA ILE A 295 -14.65 -14.72 12.23
C ILE A 295 -15.29 -13.96 11.09
N GLN A 296 -14.98 -14.38 9.86
CA GLN A 296 -15.68 -13.98 8.64
C GLN A 296 -16.07 -15.26 7.89
N GLY A 297 -17.36 -15.42 7.59
CA GLY A 297 -17.90 -16.65 6.98
C GLY A 297 -18.66 -17.54 7.97
N LEU A 298 -18.98 -18.77 7.55
CA LEU A 298 -19.73 -19.73 8.37
C LEU A 298 -18.79 -20.50 9.29
N HIS A 299 -18.97 -20.33 10.60
CA HIS A 299 -18.15 -20.97 11.62
C HIS A 299 -18.99 -21.55 12.77
N GLN A 300 -18.60 -22.74 13.25
CA GLN A 300 -19.10 -23.33 14.49
C GLN A 300 -17.91 -23.82 15.31
N GLY A 301 -17.62 -23.12 16.41
CA GLY A 301 -16.53 -23.48 17.32
C GLY A 301 -17.02 -24.13 18.61
N LEU A 302 -16.20 -25.02 19.16
CA LEU A 302 -16.23 -25.47 20.55
C LEU A 302 -14.79 -25.32 21.09
N ASP A 303 -14.60 -24.66 22.22
CA ASP A 303 -13.26 -24.41 22.80
C ASP A 303 -12.24 -23.86 21.77
N THR A 304 -12.66 -22.87 21.00
CA THR A 304 -11.85 -22.21 19.95
C THR A 304 -11.50 -20.82 20.44
N ASN A 305 -10.21 -20.51 20.61
CA ASN A 305 -9.78 -19.25 21.23
C ASN A 305 -8.68 -18.56 20.42
N ARG A 306 -8.70 -17.23 20.36
CA ARG A 306 -7.66 -16.44 19.69
C ARG A 306 -7.36 -16.94 18.27
N CYS A 307 -8.37 -17.30 17.49
CA CYS A 307 -8.22 -17.74 16.09
C CYS A 307 -8.69 -16.67 15.10
N THR A 308 -8.08 -16.64 13.92
CA THR A 308 -8.56 -15.85 12.77
C THR A 308 -9.11 -16.82 11.74
N ILE A 309 -10.42 -16.80 11.54
CA ILE A 309 -11.17 -17.76 10.74
C ILE A 309 -11.85 -17.01 9.58
N TYR A 310 -11.43 -17.32 8.36
CA TYR A 310 -11.89 -16.67 7.15
C TYR A 310 -12.43 -17.70 6.15
N GLY A 311 -13.74 -17.79 6.02
CA GLY A 311 -14.43 -18.54 4.98
C GLY A 311 -14.73 -17.63 3.79
N ALA A 312 -13.95 -17.76 2.72
CA ALA A 312 -14.21 -17.07 1.45
C ALA A 312 -15.38 -17.70 0.67
N THR A 313 -15.99 -18.75 1.20
CA THR A 313 -16.97 -19.61 0.53
C THR A 313 -18.17 -19.88 1.44
N LYS A 314 -19.09 -20.73 0.98
CA LYS A 314 -20.23 -21.20 1.76
C LYS A 314 -19.91 -22.43 2.64
N GLN A 315 -18.65 -22.81 2.75
CA GLN A 315 -18.26 -23.95 3.59
C GLN A 315 -18.37 -23.59 5.08
N LEU A 316 -18.90 -24.51 5.88
CA LEU A 316 -18.90 -24.40 7.34
C LEU A 316 -17.53 -24.82 7.89
N ILE A 317 -16.84 -23.91 8.57
CA ILE A 317 -15.61 -24.21 9.29
C ILE A 317 -15.97 -24.64 10.72
N SER A 318 -15.70 -25.88 11.08
CA SER A 318 -15.93 -26.39 12.45
C SER A 318 -14.61 -26.61 13.18
N THR A 319 -14.49 -26.11 14.40
CA THR A 319 -13.24 -26.14 15.18
C THR A 319 -13.49 -26.60 16.61
N ILE A 320 -12.61 -27.47 17.13
CA ILE A 320 -12.74 -28.04 18.48
C ILE A 320 -11.38 -28.04 19.17
N GLY A 321 -11.26 -27.35 20.31
CA GLY A 321 -10.07 -27.41 21.17
C GLY A 321 -8.80 -26.85 20.52
N ILE A 322 -8.90 -25.73 19.81
CA ILE A 322 -7.77 -25.10 19.12
C ILE A 322 -7.59 -23.65 19.57
N GLU A 323 -6.35 -23.18 19.46
CA GLU A 323 -6.00 -21.80 19.78
C GLU A 323 -4.87 -21.26 18.89
N ASP A 324 -4.82 -19.94 18.74
CA ASP A 324 -3.74 -19.21 18.05
C ASP A 324 -3.52 -19.63 16.60
N LEU A 325 -4.60 -20.03 15.91
CA LEU A 325 -4.57 -20.44 14.51
C LEU A 325 -5.17 -19.38 13.57
N VAL A 326 -4.62 -19.33 12.36
CA VAL A 326 -5.24 -18.74 11.17
C VAL A 326 -5.78 -19.88 10.32
N ILE A 327 -7.08 -19.85 10.05
CA ILE A 327 -7.81 -20.83 9.23
C ILE A 327 -8.49 -20.09 8.10
N VAL A 328 -8.12 -20.38 6.86
CA VAL A 328 -8.67 -19.74 5.67
C VAL A 328 -9.15 -20.80 4.69
N ALA A 329 -10.44 -20.79 4.38
CA ALA A 329 -11.04 -21.74 3.45
C ALA A 329 -11.51 -21.02 2.17
N THR A 330 -10.96 -21.44 1.02
CA THR A 330 -11.48 -21.19 -0.32
C THR A 330 -12.17 -22.45 -0.87
N ASP A 331 -12.66 -22.42 -2.11
CA ASP A 331 -13.41 -23.55 -2.67
C ASP A 331 -12.51 -24.78 -2.89
N ASP A 332 -11.22 -24.54 -3.12
CA ASP A 332 -10.22 -25.50 -3.55
C ASP A 332 -9.04 -25.66 -2.58
N VAL A 333 -8.87 -24.73 -1.63
CA VAL A 333 -7.73 -24.73 -0.71
C VAL A 333 -8.15 -24.37 0.73
N LEU A 334 -7.59 -25.10 1.68
CA LEU A 334 -7.62 -24.79 3.10
C LEU A 334 -6.21 -24.45 3.57
N LEU A 335 -6.02 -23.26 4.12
CA LEU A 335 -4.82 -22.89 4.87
C LEU A 335 -5.11 -22.99 6.36
N VAL A 336 -4.24 -23.69 7.07
CA VAL A 336 -4.17 -23.69 8.53
C VAL A 336 -2.74 -23.43 8.94
N CYS A 337 -2.51 -22.38 9.73
CA CYS A 337 -1.20 -22.11 10.30
C CYS A 337 -1.32 -21.44 11.66
N HIS A 338 -0.27 -21.54 12.47
CA HIS A 338 -0.17 -20.76 13.69
C HIS A 338 0.00 -19.27 13.37
N LYS A 339 -0.59 -18.37 14.18
CA LYS A 339 -0.54 -16.91 13.97
C LYS A 339 0.88 -16.37 13.83
N ASP A 340 1.82 -16.88 14.62
CA ASP A 340 3.23 -16.47 14.57
C ASP A 340 3.96 -16.87 13.27
N ARG A 341 3.34 -17.70 12.43
CA ARG A 341 3.92 -18.20 11.18
C ARG A 341 3.21 -17.70 9.92
N THR A 342 2.32 -16.71 10.03
CA THR A 342 1.63 -16.15 8.85
C THR A 342 2.59 -15.58 7.78
N GLN A 343 3.77 -15.10 8.17
CA GLN A 343 4.79 -14.64 7.24
C GLN A 343 5.38 -15.77 6.35
N ASP A 344 5.25 -17.03 6.78
CA ASP A 344 5.73 -18.19 6.04
C ASP A 344 4.79 -18.64 4.92
N ILE A 345 3.58 -18.09 4.81
CA ILE A 345 2.65 -18.38 3.71
C ILE A 345 3.31 -18.16 2.34
N LYS A 346 4.14 -17.12 2.22
CA LYS A 346 4.91 -16.86 0.99
C LYS A 346 5.82 -18.03 0.58
N LYS A 347 6.33 -18.80 1.54
CA LYS A 347 7.19 -19.97 1.30
C LYS A 347 6.36 -21.12 0.73
N VAL A 348 5.13 -21.31 1.21
CA VAL A 348 4.19 -22.31 0.67
C VAL A 348 3.83 -21.97 -0.78
N VAL A 349 3.48 -20.70 -1.05
CA VAL A 349 3.22 -20.20 -2.41
C VAL A 349 4.42 -20.44 -3.34
N GLN A 350 5.64 -20.19 -2.86
CA GLN A 350 6.86 -20.45 -3.62
C GLN A 350 7.01 -21.95 -3.93
N GLN A 351 6.82 -22.83 -2.95
CA GLN A 351 6.92 -24.29 -3.13
C GLN A 351 5.89 -24.82 -4.13
N LEU A 352 4.64 -24.35 -4.07
CA LEU A 352 3.61 -24.71 -5.04
C LEU A 352 4.00 -24.30 -6.46
N ASN A 353 4.62 -23.13 -6.62
CA ASN A 353 5.11 -22.65 -7.91
C ASN A 353 6.27 -23.50 -8.44
N GLU A 354 7.22 -23.88 -7.58
CA GLU A 354 8.34 -24.77 -7.93
C GLU A 354 7.87 -26.18 -8.32
N GLN A 355 6.77 -26.65 -7.73
CA GLN A 355 6.14 -27.94 -8.03
C GLN A 355 5.22 -27.91 -9.26
N GLY A 356 5.04 -26.75 -9.90
CA GLY A 356 4.13 -26.59 -11.04
C GLY A 356 2.64 -26.70 -10.68
N SER A 357 2.28 -26.54 -9.41
CA SER A 357 0.91 -26.61 -8.91
C SER A 357 0.16 -25.29 -9.13
N HIS A 358 0.19 -24.79 -10.37
CA HIS A 358 -0.31 -23.46 -10.75
C HIS A 358 -1.81 -23.28 -10.55
N THR A 359 -2.59 -24.37 -10.53
CA THR A 359 -4.03 -24.33 -10.25
C THR A 359 -4.35 -23.74 -8.87
N PHE A 360 -3.41 -23.80 -7.92
CA PHE A 360 -3.60 -23.29 -6.56
C PHE A 360 -2.87 -21.96 -6.29
N LEU A 361 -2.49 -21.19 -7.32
CA LEU A 361 -1.60 -20.01 -7.18
C LEU A 361 -2.22 -18.65 -7.49
#